data_AF-A0A9W9UX72-F1
#
_entry.id   AF-A0A9W9UX72-F1
#
_cell.length_a   1.000
_cell.length_b   1.000
_cell.length_c   1.000
_cell.angle_alpha   90.00
_cell.angle_beta   90.00
_cell.angle_gamma   90.00
#
_symmetry.space_group_name_H-M   'P 1'
#
loop_
_entity.id
_entity.type
_entity.pdbx_description
1 polymer ?
#
loop_
_entity_poly.entity_id
_entity_poly.type
_entity_poly.pdbx_seq_one_letter_code
_entity_poly.pdbx_strand_id
1 'polypeptide(L)'
;MLLISHHPSLIDYEGPKLDGFAQPVLPENIKTLDPEAKNAAKNLFLSQSLRLTYEIEVQRAAPELLHTFRHRETLPGQILGAIGSTYDDGEPYVQSLLADITEEHAWKQVVGVDENDNPSVLCPLKYSEQDKAKFKAEYAKCEKDVERKSRVLEEIGVYIGWNGAVSPHDYNEVVRRLAVAKQNFLTRESTNKQERERYRRRPGRFKILCEMIT
;
A
#
# COMPACT_ATOMS: atom_id res chain seq x y z
N MET A 1 -6.51 9.42 -6.83
CA MET A 1 -5.93 9.93 -5.57
C MET A 1 -6.91 9.62 -4.46
N LEU A 2 -6.91 8.37 -4.01
CA LEU A 2 -7.51 8.04 -2.73
C LEU A 2 -6.58 8.70 -1.71
N LEU A 3 -7.01 9.82 -1.11
CA LEU A 3 -6.21 10.53 -0.13
C LEU A 3 -6.04 9.60 1.07
N ILE A 4 -4.85 9.03 1.19
CA ILE A 4 -4.46 8.17 2.30
C ILE A 4 -4.17 9.10 3.51
N SER A 5 -5.20 9.76 4.02
CA SER A 5 -5.12 10.56 5.25
C SER A 5 -5.09 9.61 6.43
N HIS A 6 -3.91 9.46 7.04
CA HIS A 6 -3.73 8.75 8.30
C HIS A 6 -3.38 9.71 9.42
N HIS A 7 -3.63 9.25 10.64
CA HIS A 7 -2.87 9.70 11.78
C HIS A 7 -1.37 9.45 11.49
N PRO A 8 -0.48 10.40 11.79
CA PRO A 8 0.95 10.17 11.68
C PRO A 8 1.36 8.95 12.49
N SER A 9 2.29 8.14 11.97
CA SER A 9 2.80 6.97 12.69
C SER A 9 3.40 7.30 14.06
N LEU A 10 3.83 8.55 14.27
CA LEU A 10 4.32 9.07 15.55
C LEU A 10 3.29 8.95 16.69
N ILE A 11 2.00 8.96 16.38
CA ILE A 11 0.91 8.90 17.37
C ILE A 11 0.17 7.55 17.37
N ASP A 12 0.66 6.58 16.61
CA ASP A 12 0.16 5.21 16.67
C ASP A 12 0.67 4.53 17.95
N TYR A 13 -0.21 3.72 18.54
CA TYR A 13 0.11 2.95 19.74
C TYR A 13 -0.67 1.64 19.78
N GLU A 14 -0.11 0.67 20.48
CA GLU A 14 -0.77 -0.59 20.78
C GLU A 14 -1.62 -0.43 22.05
N GLY A 15 -2.93 -0.69 21.94
CA GLY A 15 -3.85 -0.61 23.06
C GLY A 15 -5.27 -0.19 22.68
N PRO A 16 -6.18 -0.07 23.66
CA PRO A 16 -7.53 0.38 23.41
C PRO A 16 -7.52 1.83 22.92
N LYS A 17 -8.22 2.06 21.80
CA LYS A 17 -8.47 3.42 21.30
C LYS A 17 -9.40 4.14 22.26
N LEU A 18 -9.15 5.44 22.44
CA LEU A 18 -10.04 6.31 23.21
C LEU A 18 -11.37 6.47 22.48
N ASP A 19 -12.46 6.51 23.24
CA ASP A 19 -13.77 6.86 22.69
C ASP A 19 -13.88 8.38 22.59
N GLY A 20 -13.72 8.91 21.38
CA GLY A 20 -13.71 10.34 21.11
C GLY A 20 -12.65 11.08 21.93
N PHE A 21 -13.07 12.13 22.64
CA PHE A 21 -12.19 12.98 23.45
C PHE A 21 -12.16 12.60 24.94
N ALA A 22 -12.44 11.33 25.26
CA ALA A 22 -12.35 10.83 26.63
C ALA A 22 -10.93 10.99 27.19
N GLN A 23 -10.82 11.51 28.41
CA GLN A 23 -9.54 11.68 29.07
C GLN A 23 -8.95 10.29 29.42
N PRO A 24 -7.70 9.99 29.03
CA PRO A 24 -7.05 8.76 29.46
C PRO A 24 -6.88 8.76 30.98
N VAL A 25 -7.01 7.59 31.60
CA VAL A 25 -6.89 7.40 33.05
C VAL A 25 -5.91 6.29 33.32
N LEU A 26 -5.04 6.49 34.32
CA LEU A 26 -4.14 5.43 34.78
C LEU A 26 -4.93 4.37 35.55
N PRO A 27 -4.60 3.07 35.42
CA PRO A 27 -5.24 2.02 36.20
C PRO A 27 -5.13 2.26 37.71
N GLU A 28 -6.22 2.06 38.46
CA GLU A 28 -6.24 2.28 39.92
C GLU A 28 -5.25 1.38 40.66
N ASN A 29 -4.96 0.19 40.10
CA ASN A 29 -4.03 -0.80 40.63
C ASN A 29 -2.56 -0.55 40.25
N ILE A 30 -2.20 0.62 39.69
CA ILE A 30 -0.83 0.91 39.23
C ILE A 30 0.25 0.80 40.33
N LYS A 31 -0.16 0.90 41.61
CA LYS A 31 0.74 0.76 42.75
C LYS A 31 1.06 -0.70 43.09
N THR A 32 0.19 -1.63 42.69
CA THR A 32 0.33 -3.08 42.97
C THR A 32 0.82 -3.87 41.76
N LEU A 33 0.88 -3.26 40.57
CA LEU A 33 1.44 -3.87 39.37
C LEU A 33 2.94 -4.12 39.52
N ASP A 34 3.42 -5.15 38.82
CA ASP A 34 4.85 -5.38 38.67
C ASP A 34 5.51 -4.20 37.91
N PRO A 35 6.83 -4.04 38.03
CA PRO A 35 7.54 -2.91 37.42
C PRO A 35 7.37 -2.81 35.89
N GLU A 36 7.24 -3.95 35.20
CA GLU A 36 7.11 -4.01 33.74
C GLU A 36 5.70 -3.59 33.30
N ALA A 37 4.66 -4.17 33.89
CA ALA A 37 3.27 -3.78 33.65
C ALA A 37 3.01 -2.32 34.05
N LYS A 38 3.68 -1.83 35.10
CA LYS A 38 3.61 -0.42 35.50
C LYS A 38 4.21 0.52 34.45
N ASN A 39 5.33 0.14 33.84
CA ASN A 39 5.93 0.92 32.76
C ASN A 39 5.06 0.86 31.50
N ALA A 40 4.53 -0.31 31.15
CA ALA A 40 3.60 -0.47 30.04
C ALA A 40 2.34 0.41 30.21
N ALA A 41 1.72 0.39 31.40
CA ALA A 41 0.54 1.20 31.71
C ALA A 41 0.83 2.71 31.61
N LYS A 42 2.00 3.17 32.07
CA LYS A 42 2.42 4.57 31.93
C LYS A 42 2.66 4.95 30.47
N ASN A 43 3.34 4.09 29.70
CA ASN A 43 3.60 4.33 28.29
C ASN A 43 2.28 4.41 27.50
N LEU A 44 1.35 3.49 27.75
CA LEU A 44 0.02 3.52 27.14
C LEU A 44 -0.73 4.81 27.46
N PHE A 45 -0.73 5.23 28.73
CA PHE A 45 -1.36 6.50 29.14
C PHE A 45 -0.74 7.72 28.43
N LEU A 46 0.59 7.76 28.29
CA LEU A 46 1.28 8.84 27.58
C LEU A 46 0.92 8.84 26.09
N SER A 47 0.93 7.67 25.44
CA SER A 47 0.54 7.53 24.03
C SER A 47 -0.91 7.95 23.78
N GLN A 48 -1.84 7.54 24.65
CA GLN A 48 -3.23 7.96 24.59
C GLN A 48 -3.38 9.48 24.79
N SER A 49 -2.64 10.07 25.73
CA SER A 49 -2.64 11.51 25.97
C SER A 49 -2.11 12.31 24.78
N LEU A 50 -1.05 11.81 24.14
CA LEU A 50 -0.46 12.41 22.95
C LEU A 50 -1.45 12.38 21.78
N ARG A 51 -2.08 11.22 21.53
CA ARG A 51 -3.09 11.09 20.50
C ARG A 51 -4.28 12.00 20.74
N LEU A 52 -4.80 12.06 21.97
CA LEU A 52 -5.90 12.93 22.33
C LEU A 52 -5.57 14.40 22.03
N THR A 53 -4.38 14.84 22.44
CA THR A 53 -3.90 16.21 22.20
C THR A 53 -3.82 16.50 20.70
N TYR A 54 -3.29 15.56 19.92
CA TYR A 54 -3.24 15.67 18.47
C TYR A 54 -4.63 15.80 17.86
N GLU A 55 -5.58 14.93 18.24
CA GLU A 55 -6.95 14.99 17.71
C GLU A 55 -7.67 16.30 18.07
N ILE A 56 -7.44 16.84 19.27
CA ILE A 56 -7.95 18.16 19.67
C ILE A 56 -7.36 19.26 18.78
N GLU A 57 -6.05 19.26 18.54
CA GLU A 57 -5.42 20.26 17.69
C GLU A 57 -5.84 20.13 16.22
N VAL A 58 -6.02 18.92 15.71
CA VAL A 58 -6.59 18.70 14.37
C VAL A 58 -8.04 19.19 14.30
N GLN A 59 -8.86 18.92 15.31
CA GLN A 59 -10.24 19.44 15.36
C GLN A 59 -10.28 20.97 15.29
N ARG A 60 -9.30 21.64 15.91
CA ARG A 60 -9.20 23.11 15.94
C ARG A 60 -8.67 23.68 14.62
N ALA A 61 -7.62 23.09 14.05
CA ALA A 61 -6.92 23.62 12.89
C ALA A 61 -7.50 23.13 11.55
N ALA A 62 -7.98 21.89 11.49
CA ALA A 62 -8.43 21.21 10.27
C ALA A 62 -9.56 20.19 10.59
N PRO A 63 -10.78 20.65 10.93
CA PRO A 63 -11.88 19.77 11.32
C PRO A 63 -12.26 18.75 10.22
N GLU A 64 -12.14 19.12 8.95
CA GLU A 64 -12.37 18.22 7.81
C GLU A 64 -11.42 17.02 7.82
N LEU A 65 -10.17 17.22 8.24
CA LEU A 65 -9.19 16.14 8.35
C LEU A 65 -9.61 15.13 9.43
N LEU A 66 -10.15 15.59 10.56
CA LEU A 66 -10.67 14.68 11.58
C LEU A 66 -11.87 13.87 11.08
N HIS A 67 -12.75 14.48 10.28
CA HIS A 67 -13.84 13.75 9.63
C HIS A 67 -13.32 12.67 8.68
N THR A 68 -12.26 12.95 7.91
CA THR A 68 -11.65 11.93 7.04
C THR A 68 -11.04 10.78 7.83
N PHE A 69 -10.38 11.06 8.96
CA PHE A 69 -9.85 10.02 9.85
C PHE A 69 -10.96 9.11 10.39
N ARG A 70 -12.07 9.69 10.87
CA ARG A 70 -13.21 8.92 11.37
C ARG A 70 -13.94 8.16 10.27
N HIS A 71 -14.09 8.75 9.08
CA HIS A 71 -14.73 8.09 7.95
C HIS A 71 -14.00 6.82 7.56
N ARG A 72 -12.66 6.79 7.65
CA ARG A 72 -11.87 5.60 7.36
C ARG A 72 -12.21 4.41 8.25
N GLU A 73 -12.58 4.66 9.51
CA GLU A 73 -12.94 3.59 10.44
C GLU A 73 -14.32 2.98 10.13
N THR A 74 -15.14 3.66 9.32
CA THR A 74 -16.43 3.14 8.84
C THR A 74 -16.23 2.08 7.76
N LEU A 75 -17.20 1.17 7.61
CA LEU A 75 -17.16 0.13 6.57
C LEU A 75 -16.93 0.69 5.15
N PRO A 76 -17.63 1.76 4.69
CA PRO A 76 -17.32 2.36 3.40
C PRO A 76 -15.87 2.86 3.28
N GLY A 77 -15.33 3.47 4.34
CA GLY A 77 -13.95 3.93 4.38
C GLY A 77 -12.95 2.77 4.33
N GLN A 78 -13.23 1.67 5.00
CA GLN A 78 -12.42 0.44 4.94
C GLN A 78 -12.47 -0.21 3.55
N ILE A 79 -13.64 -0.25 2.91
CA ILE A 79 -13.80 -0.75 1.53
C ILE A 79 -12.98 0.10 0.57
N LEU A 80 -13.08 1.43 0.65
CA LEU A 80 -12.28 2.34 -0.17
C LEU A 80 -10.78 2.19 0.10
N GLY A 81 -10.39 1.97 1.36
CA GLY A 81 -9.02 1.68 1.74
C GLY A 81 -8.50 0.38 1.09
N ALA A 82 -9.28 -0.70 1.16
CA ALA A 82 -8.94 -1.98 0.55
C ALA A 82 -8.84 -1.89 -0.98
N ILE A 83 -9.75 -1.14 -1.62
CA ILE A 83 -9.68 -0.83 -3.05
C ILE A 83 -8.37 -0.09 -3.35
N GLY A 84 -8.05 0.96 -2.58
CA GLY A 84 -6.82 1.72 -2.75
C GLY A 84 -5.56 0.87 -2.63
N SER A 85 -5.46 0.05 -1.57
CA SER A 85 -4.33 -0.87 -1.41
C SER A 85 -4.23 -1.88 -2.55
N THR A 86 -5.36 -2.38 -3.07
CA THR A 86 -5.37 -3.28 -4.24
C THR A 86 -4.85 -2.59 -5.51
N TYR A 87 -5.17 -1.30 -5.69
CA TYR A 87 -4.64 -0.50 -6.79
C TYR A 87 -3.14 -0.21 -6.63
N ASP A 88 -2.69 0.10 -5.40
CA ASP A 88 -1.29 0.39 -5.09
C ASP A 88 -0.38 -0.85 -5.21
N ASP A 89 -0.81 -1.99 -4.69
CA ASP A 89 -0.07 -3.27 -4.73
C ASP A 89 -0.17 -3.94 -6.12
N GLY A 90 -1.11 -3.49 -6.95
CA GLY A 90 -1.37 -3.97 -8.29
C GLY A 90 -2.40 -5.10 -8.33
N GLU A 91 -3.53 -4.84 -9.00
CA GLU A 91 -4.60 -5.82 -9.19
C GLU A 91 -4.10 -7.21 -9.68
N PRO A 92 -3.17 -7.33 -10.65
CA PRO A 92 -2.69 -8.64 -11.09
C PRO A 92 -1.98 -9.45 -9.99
N TYR A 93 -1.31 -8.77 -9.06
CA TYR A 93 -0.62 -9.42 -7.92
C TYR A 93 -1.64 -9.93 -6.90
N VAL A 94 -2.63 -9.11 -6.55
CA VAL A 94 -3.71 -9.54 -5.65
C VAL A 94 -4.50 -10.70 -6.24
N GLN A 95 -4.81 -10.65 -7.55
CA GLN A 95 -5.48 -11.74 -8.25
C GLN A 95 -4.66 -13.03 -8.28
N SER A 96 -3.33 -12.95 -8.47
CA SER A 96 -2.49 -14.15 -8.40
C SER A 96 -2.46 -14.76 -7.00
N LEU A 97 -2.36 -13.93 -5.94
CA LEU A 97 -2.42 -14.41 -4.56
C LEU A 97 -3.77 -15.07 -4.23
N LEU A 98 -4.87 -14.45 -4.68
CA LEU A 98 -6.22 -15.01 -4.52
C LEU A 98 -6.38 -16.31 -5.31
N ALA A 99 -5.72 -16.49 -6.45
CA ALA A 99 -5.72 -17.76 -7.15
C ALA A 99 -4.91 -18.82 -6.40
N ASP A 100 -3.72 -18.47 -5.92
CA ASP A 100 -2.82 -19.38 -5.19
C ASP A 100 -3.46 -19.88 -3.89
N ILE A 101 -4.21 -19.04 -3.17
CA ILE A 101 -4.91 -19.44 -1.94
C ILE A 101 -6.06 -20.42 -2.19
N THR A 102 -6.54 -20.56 -3.43
CA THR A 102 -7.54 -21.59 -3.78
C THR A 102 -6.95 -22.97 -3.97
N GLU A 103 -5.62 -23.08 -4.04
CA GLU A 103 -4.95 -24.38 -4.11
C GLU A 103 -5.10 -25.11 -2.77
N GLU A 104 -5.42 -26.41 -2.82
CA GLU A 104 -5.76 -27.20 -1.63
C GLU A 104 -4.69 -27.11 -0.53
N HIS A 105 -3.42 -27.22 -0.93
CA HIS A 105 -2.29 -27.16 0.00
C HIS A 105 -2.17 -25.79 0.70
N ALA A 106 -2.37 -24.69 -0.04
CA ALA A 106 -2.28 -23.34 0.49
C ALA A 106 -3.47 -23.05 1.41
N TRP A 107 -4.67 -23.48 1.01
CA TRP A 107 -5.87 -23.32 1.81
C TRP A 107 -5.78 -24.08 3.14
N LYS A 108 -5.31 -25.34 3.13
CA LYS A 108 -5.07 -26.13 4.36
C LYS A 108 -4.11 -25.43 5.33
N GLN A 109 -3.10 -24.71 4.84
CA GLN A 109 -2.19 -23.93 5.70
C GLN A 109 -2.88 -22.73 6.35
N VAL A 110 -3.86 -22.13 5.68
CA VAL A 110 -4.57 -20.94 6.16
C VAL A 110 -5.64 -21.28 7.19
N VAL A 111 -6.46 -22.30 6.94
CA VAL A 111 -7.58 -22.67 7.82
C VAL A 111 -7.26 -23.81 8.79
N GLY A 112 -6.12 -24.47 8.64
CA GLY A 112 -5.78 -25.68 9.37
C GLY A 112 -6.44 -26.93 8.78
N VAL A 113 -6.11 -28.08 9.37
CA VAL A 113 -6.65 -29.39 8.98
C VAL A 113 -7.42 -30.03 10.14
N ASP A 114 -8.42 -30.84 9.80
CA ASP A 114 -9.13 -31.69 10.75
C ASP A 114 -8.41 -33.03 10.99
N GLU A 115 -9.01 -33.91 11.80
CA GLU A 115 -8.48 -35.25 12.11
C GLU A 115 -8.30 -36.16 10.87
N ASN A 116 -8.92 -35.79 9.74
CA ASN A 116 -8.92 -36.55 8.49
C ASN A 116 -8.11 -35.87 7.37
N ASP A 117 -7.23 -34.92 7.72
CA ASP A 117 -6.42 -34.12 6.78
C ASP A 117 -7.24 -33.26 5.80
N ASN A 118 -8.51 -32.97 6.10
CA ASN A 118 -9.33 -32.07 5.30
C ASN A 118 -9.20 -30.64 5.84
N PRO A 119 -9.34 -29.60 4.99
CA PRO A 119 -9.34 -28.23 5.46
C PRO A 119 -10.51 -27.99 6.43
N SER A 120 -10.26 -27.32 7.55
CA SER A 120 -11.27 -27.09 8.59
C SER A 120 -12.50 -26.29 8.10
N VAL A 121 -12.35 -25.51 7.03
CA VAL A 121 -13.42 -24.78 6.34
C VAL A 121 -13.21 -24.92 4.83
N LEU A 122 -14.27 -24.95 4.03
CA LEU A 122 -14.15 -24.96 2.56
C LEU A 122 -13.76 -23.58 2.00
N CYS A 123 -12.92 -23.55 0.96
CA CYS A 123 -12.55 -22.29 0.32
C CYS A 123 -13.78 -21.66 -0.39
N PRO A 124 -14.15 -20.42 -0.07
CA PRO A 124 -15.30 -19.76 -0.70
C PRO A 124 -15.00 -19.30 -2.13
N LEU A 125 -13.72 -19.18 -2.49
CA LEU A 125 -13.28 -18.75 -3.81
C LEU A 125 -13.13 -19.96 -4.74
N LYS A 126 -13.62 -19.81 -5.97
CA LYS A 126 -13.48 -20.82 -7.03
C LYS A 126 -13.12 -20.12 -8.33
N TYR A 127 -11.97 -20.44 -8.87
CA TYR A 127 -11.51 -19.97 -10.17
C TYR A 127 -11.48 -21.12 -11.15
N SER A 128 -11.83 -20.83 -12.41
CA SER A 128 -11.59 -21.80 -13.48
C SER A 128 -10.09 -21.87 -13.78
N GLU A 129 -9.64 -22.98 -14.36
CA GLU A 129 -8.25 -23.11 -14.82
C GLU A 129 -7.89 -22.05 -15.88
N GLN A 130 -8.87 -21.59 -16.65
CA GLN A 130 -8.71 -20.48 -17.59
C GLN A 130 -8.44 -19.16 -16.86
N ASP A 131 -9.15 -18.88 -15.76
CA ASP A 131 -8.96 -17.67 -14.97
C ASP A 131 -7.58 -17.68 -14.31
N LYS A 132 -7.19 -18.81 -13.71
CA LYS A 132 -5.85 -18.98 -13.12
C LYS A 132 -4.74 -18.75 -14.14
N ALA A 133 -4.86 -19.35 -15.33
CA ALA A 133 -3.90 -19.15 -16.41
C ALA A 133 -3.83 -17.68 -16.87
N LYS A 134 -4.98 -17.00 -16.94
CA LYS A 134 -5.06 -15.58 -17.26
C LYS A 134 -4.36 -14.72 -16.21
N PHE A 135 -4.68 -14.90 -14.93
CA PHE A 135 -4.06 -14.13 -13.84
C PHE A 135 -2.54 -14.31 -13.82
N LYS A 136 -2.06 -15.54 -14.01
CA LYS A 136 -0.62 -15.82 -14.09
C LYS A 136 0.05 -15.09 -15.26
N ALA A 137 -0.59 -15.05 -16.43
CA ALA A 137 -0.05 -14.34 -17.59
C ALA A 137 -0.07 -12.82 -17.39
N GLU A 138 -1.11 -12.27 -16.77
CA GLU A 138 -1.24 -10.85 -16.45
C GLU A 138 -0.23 -10.42 -15.38
N TYR A 139 -0.03 -11.25 -14.35
CA TYR A 139 0.96 -11.03 -13.31
C TYR A 139 2.40 -11.06 -13.87
N ALA A 140 2.76 -12.07 -14.66
CA ALA A 140 4.08 -12.14 -15.29
C ALA A 140 4.38 -10.92 -16.19
N LYS A 141 3.35 -10.39 -16.85
CA LYS A 141 3.48 -9.14 -17.62
C LYS A 141 3.65 -7.93 -16.71
N CYS A 142 2.92 -7.87 -15.60
CA CYS A 142 3.06 -6.83 -14.58
C CYS A 142 4.49 -6.80 -14.02
N GLU A 143 5.03 -7.96 -13.60
CA GLU A 143 6.40 -8.09 -13.10
C GLU A 143 7.43 -7.56 -14.11
N LYS A 144 7.28 -7.94 -15.38
CA LYS A 144 8.16 -7.45 -16.45
C LYS A 144 8.06 -5.93 -16.64
N ASP A 145 6.86 -5.37 -16.54
CA ASP A 145 6.65 -3.93 -16.68
C ASP A 145 7.22 -3.16 -15.46
N VAL A 146 7.09 -3.70 -14.24
CA VAL A 146 7.74 -3.15 -13.02
C VAL A 146 9.26 -3.18 -13.15
N GLU A 147 9.85 -4.29 -13.60
CA GLU A 147 11.30 -4.42 -13.78
C GLU A 147 11.82 -3.42 -14.84
N ARG A 148 11.09 -3.27 -15.95
CA ARG A 148 11.39 -2.24 -16.97
C ARG A 148 11.34 -0.84 -16.39
N LYS A 149 10.38 -0.55 -15.50
CA LYS A 149 10.28 0.72 -14.78
C LYS A 149 11.52 0.98 -13.94
N SER A 150 11.88 0.03 -13.09
CA SER A 150 12.99 0.15 -12.14
C SER A 150 14.27 0.51 -12.89
N ARG A 151 14.57 -0.20 -13.98
CA ARG A 151 15.74 0.09 -14.81
C ARG A 151 15.75 1.50 -15.39
N VAL A 152 14.60 2.02 -15.84
CA VAL A 152 14.56 3.41 -16.34
C VAL A 152 14.78 4.41 -15.20
N LEU A 153 14.22 4.17 -14.02
CA LEU A 153 14.43 5.02 -12.85
C LEU A 153 15.89 5.00 -12.39
N GLU A 154 16.53 3.82 -12.39
CA GLU A 154 17.95 3.65 -12.13
C GLU A 154 18.82 4.41 -13.14
N GLU A 155 18.49 4.36 -14.43
CA GLU A 155 19.20 5.12 -15.47
C GLU A 155 19.07 6.64 -15.32
N ILE A 156 17.94 7.12 -14.80
CA ILE A 156 17.74 8.53 -14.47
C ILE A 156 18.58 8.91 -13.23
N GLY A 157 18.78 7.97 -12.31
CA GLY A 157 19.69 8.10 -11.18
C GLY A 157 19.22 9.10 -10.11
N VAL A 158 17.92 9.38 -10.06
CA VAL A 158 17.29 10.22 -9.04
C VAL A 158 16.01 9.55 -8.58
N TYR A 159 15.82 9.45 -7.27
CA TYR A 159 14.53 9.11 -6.70
C TYR A 159 13.59 10.29 -6.92
N ILE A 160 12.88 10.26 -8.05
CA ILE A 160 11.73 11.11 -8.25
C ILE A 160 10.68 10.60 -7.27
N GLY A 161 10.37 11.37 -6.23
CA GLY A 161 9.32 10.99 -5.27
C GLY A 161 7.98 10.75 -5.98
N TRP A 162 6.93 10.51 -5.20
CA TRP A 162 5.60 10.16 -5.75
C TRP A 162 5.07 11.14 -6.83
N ASN A 163 5.45 12.41 -6.77
CA ASN A 163 5.00 13.45 -7.70
C ASN A 163 5.95 13.71 -8.89
N GLY A 164 7.05 12.96 -9.02
CA GLY A 164 8.00 13.20 -10.11
C GLY A 164 8.85 14.47 -9.94
N ALA A 165 8.78 15.16 -8.79
CA ALA A 165 9.44 16.45 -8.61
C ALA A 165 10.96 16.30 -8.50
N VAL A 166 11.65 17.24 -9.13
CA VAL A 166 13.11 17.32 -9.16
C VAL A 166 13.51 18.71 -8.67
N SER A 167 14.58 18.78 -7.88
CA SER A 167 15.17 20.07 -7.49
C SER A 167 15.48 20.90 -8.74
N PRO A 168 15.22 22.22 -8.74
CA PRO A 168 15.60 23.09 -9.86
C PRO A 168 17.09 23.00 -10.22
N HIS A 169 17.95 22.68 -9.24
CA HIS A 169 19.39 22.49 -9.46
C HIS A 169 19.70 21.28 -10.34
N ASP A 170 18.97 20.18 -10.16
CA ASP A 170 19.19 18.91 -10.87
C ASP A 170 18.33 18.78 -12.13
N TYR A 171 17.37 19.70 -12.34
CA TYR A 171 16.37 19.62 -13.41
C TYR A 171 16.99 19.36 -14.79
N ASN A 172 17.97 20.16 -15.19
CA ASN A 172 18.59 20.04 -16.51
C ASN A 172 19.30 18.70 -16.70
N GLU A 173 19.97 18.21 -15.66
CA GLU A 173 20.68 16.94 -15.71
C GLU A 173 19.70 15.76 -15.74
N VAL A 174 18.63 15.81 -14.94
CA VAL A 174 17.57 14.79 -14.96
C VAL A 174 16.86 14.76 -16.32
N VAL A 175 16.56 15.90 -16.93
CA VAL A 175 15.99 15.97 -18.28
C VAL A 175 16.92 15.33 -19.31
N ARG A 176 18.23 15.59 -19.22
CA ARG A 176 19.23 14.97 -20.10
C ARG A 176 19.27 13.46 -19.92
N ARG A 177 19.32 12.97 -18.68
CA ARG A 177 19.32 11.52 -18.37
C ARG A 177 18.03 10.84 -18.80
N LEU A 178 16.87 11.48 -18.60
CA LEU A 178 15.58 11.00 -19.06
C LEU A 178 15.55 10.82 -20.59
N ALA A 179 16.12 11.77 -21.34
CA ALA A 179 16.21 11.67 -22.79
C ALA A 179 17.05 10.45 -23.22
N VAL A 180 18.17 10.18 -22.54
CA VAL A 180 19.02 9.01 -22.77
C VAL A 180 18.28 7.72 -22.40
N ALA A 181 17.70 7.66 -21.21
CA ALA A 181 16.97 6.49 -20.72
C ALA A 181 15.80 6.13 -21.64
N LYS A 182 15.10 7.14 -22.18
CA LYS A 182 14.06 6.94 -23.20
C LYS A 182 14.61 6.29 -24.47
N GLN A 183 15.77 6.72 -24.97
CA GLN A 183 16.38 6.10 -26.15
C GLN A 183 16.85 4.67 -25.87
N ASN A 184 17.41 4.43 -24.70
CA ASN A 184 17.84 3.10 -24.26
C ASN A 184 16.63 2.15 -24.17
N PHE A 185 15.54 2.60 -23.54
CA PHE A 185 14.28 1.87 -23.48
C PHE A 185 13.76 1.51 -24.88
N LEU A 186 13.65 2.49 -25.78
CA LEU A 186 13.18 2.25 -27.15
C LEU A 186 14.08 1.26 -27.89
N THR A 187 15.39 1.37 -27.72
CA THR A 187 16.36 0.49 -28.40
C THR A 187 16.25 -0.95 -27.92
N ARG A 188 15.97 -1.16 -26.62
CA ARG A 188 15.79 -2.50 -26.06
C ARG A 188 14.43 -3.12 -26.39
N GLU A 189 13.36 -2.33 -26.32
CA GLU A 189 11.99 -2.86 -26.31
C GLU A 189 11.27 -2.76 -27.65
N SER A 190 11.78 -1.97 -28.60
CA SER A 190 11.21 -1.89 -29.94
C SER A 190 11.92 -2.85 -30.90
N THR A 191 11.19 -3.87 -31.35
CA THR A 191 11.71 -4.83 -32.34
C THR A 191 11.52 -4.29 -33.76
N ASN A 192 10.55 -3.39 -33.94
CA ASN A 192 10.22 -2.79 -35.23
C ASN A 192 9.86 -1.30 -35.14
N LYS A 193 9.85 -0.63 -36.31
CA LYS A 193 9.55 0.81 -36.42
C LYS A 193 8.15 1.19 -35.91
N GLN A 194 7.17 0.29 -36.04
CA GLN A 194 5.80 0.53 -35.59
C GLN A 194 5.68 0.50 -34.06
N GLU A 195 6.35 -0.45 -33.39
CA GLU A 195 6.45 -0.53 -31.94
C GLU A 195 7.21 0.66 -31.37
N ARG A 196 8.33 1.05 -32.01
CA ARG A 196 9.09 2.24 -31.61
C ARG A 196 8.21 3.49 -31.63
N GLU A 197 7.41 3.65 -32.69
CA GLU A 197 6.50 4.77 -32.82
C GLU A 197 5.31 4.68 -31.85
N ARG A 198 4.81 3.47 -31.57
CA ARG A 198 3.77 3.22 -30.54
C ARG A 198 4.25 3.63 -29.15
N TYR A 199 5.49 3.28 -28.78
CA TYR A 199 6.10 3.71 -27.52
C TYR A 199 6.38 5.21 -27.50
N ARG A 200 6.75 5.81 -28.65
CA ARG A 200 7.00 7.26 -28.78
C ARG A 200 5.73 8.11 -28.66
N ARG A 201 4.62 7.65 -29.23
CA ARG A 201 3.30 8.32 -29.24
C ARG A 201 2.46 8.12 -27.99
N ARG A 202 2.84 7.18 -27.11
CA ARG A 202 2.16 6.95 -25.83
C ARG A 202 3.00 7.52 -24.68
N PRO A 203 3.12 8.87 -24.54
CA PRO A 203 3.69 9.44 -23.32
C PRO A 203 2.87 9.01 -22.08
N GLY A 204 1.58 8.69 -22.29
CA GLY A 204 0.65 8.21 -21.27
C GLY A 204 0.83 6.77 -20.77
N ARG A 205 1.74 5.94 -21.30
CA ARG A 205 2.08 4.65 -20.65
C ARG A 205 3.32 4.68 -19.78
N PHE A 206 4.11 5.76 -19.84
CA PHE A 206 4.91 6.15 -18.68
C PHE A 206 4.00 6.64 -17.54
N LYS A 207 2.81 7.12 -17.87
CA LYS A 207 1.71 7.35 -16.92
C LYS A 207 1.11 6.04 -16.43
N ILE A 208 0.92 5.00 -17.27
CA ILE A 208 0.54 3.65 -16.76
C ILE A 208 1.61 3.04 -15.84
N LEU A 209 2.89 3.32 -16.08
CA LEU A 209 3.96 2.98 -15.15
C LEU A 209 3.91 3.79 -13.83
N CYS A 210 3.26 4.95 -13.79
CA CYS A 210 2.93 5.67 -12.55
C CYS A 210 1.54 5.31 -11.98
N GLU A 211 0.59 4.89 -12.81
CA GLU A 211 -0.80 4.53 -12.45
C GLU A 211 -0.91 3.10 -11.89
N MET A 212 0.17 2.30 -11.93
CA MET A 212 0.27 1.04 -11.17
C MET A 212 0.73 1.26 -9.71
N ILE A 213 0.83 2.53 -9.27
CA ILE A 213 0.98 2.93 -7.86
C ILE A 213 0.05 4.15 -7.63
N THR A 214 -1.20 4.09 -8.10
CA THR A 214 -2.23 5.10 -7.78
C THR A 214 -3.62 4.53 -7.69
#